data_AF-A0A0R2LC97-F1
#
_entry.id   AF-A0A0R2LC97-F1
#
_cell.length_a   1.000
_cell.length_b   1.000
_cell.length_c   1.000
_cell.angle_alpha   90.00
_cell.angle_beta   90.00
_cell.angle_gamma   90.00
#
_symmetry.space_group_name_H-M   'P 1'
#
loop_
_entity.id
_entity.type
_entity.pdbx_description
1 polymer ?
#
loop_
_entity_poly.entity_id
_entity_poly.type
_entity_poly.pdbx_seq_one_letter_code
_entity_poly.pdbx_strand_id
1 'polypeptide(L)'
;MGKKDATKHFSHNGERTMENDVLTPKVRKIARDDINIKVHYVDSLGKDITQPTTIKGHYLDKLDIPWKEIPGYVLSSVTNFQQTFIPNSDGIYLVYASQLSAPVIVYHRNTDGNLISDPQYLIGELNRKFDTKPLDEANHFLIHSPKKANGQFTQKVQEQEYVYNVLPIRDYKIDKNLFIETNNNVKVYNQPLNKVPLEKTLPYGTTWKAYRAVQETYNNTVWYNLGGNTWIPSTESIKPKIIKQISTRQEMLKSPLAETASNISYTYSVIDSMDINRSVKVMYYSDQYITAWKTPYGDMDNQRYRGEQEVFVKKIVQLDNYSVWAELDDGYYIESKYLNL
;
A
#
# COMPACT_ATOMS: atom_id res chain seq x y z
N MET A 1 -63.57 -62.55 -97.02
CA MET A 1 -62.31 -63.10 -97.57
C MET A 1 -61.34 -63.29 -96.41
N GLY A 2 -60.62 -64.42 -96.30
CA GLY A 2 -59.89 -64.76 -95.06
C GLY A 2 -58.39 -64.97 -95.19
N LYS A 3 -57.72 -65.09 -94.02
CA LYS A 3 -56.29 -65.36 -93.76
C LYS A 3 -55.35 -64.19 -94.10
N LYS A 4 -54.24 -63.95 -93.39
CA LYS A 4 -53.38 -64.84 -92.56
C LYS A 4 -52.85 -64.16 -91.28
N ASP A 5 -52.45 -65.00 -90.32
CA ASP A 5 -51.67 -64.64 -89.12
C ASP A 5 -50.22 -64.24 -89.41
N ALA A 6 -49.63 -63.41 -88.53
CA ALA A 6 -48.29 -63.63 -87.96
C ALA A 6 -48.05 -62.68 -86.75
N THR A 7 -47.84 -63.24 -85.55
CA THR A 7 -47.44 -62.51 -84.35
C THR A 7 -45.91 -62.51 -84.16
N LYS A 8 -45.35 -61.39 -83.68
CA LYS A 8 -44.11 -61.35 -82.87
C LYS A 8 -43.96 -60.02 -82.10
N HIS A 9 -43.48 -60.10 -80.86
CA HIS A 9 -43.21 -58.97 -79.93
C HIS A 9 -41.96 -58.15 -80.36
N PHE A 10 -41.76 -56.86 -80.01
CA PHE A 10 -41.52 -56.34 -78.65
C PHE A 10 -41.49 -54.78 -78.54
N SER A 11 -42.03 -54.26 -77.41
CA SER A 11 -41.63 -53.09 -76.58
C SER A 11 -41.34 -51.67 -77.15
N HIS A 12 -41.99 -50.63 -76.59
CA HIS A 12 -41.37 -49.64 -75.66
C HIS A 12 -42.40 -48.72 -74.95
N ASN A 13 -42.04 -48.19 -73.76
CA ASN A 13 -42.88 -47.40 -72.84
C ASN A 13 -42.76 -45.86 -73.02
N GLY A 14 -43.74 -45.10 -72.50
CA GLY A 14 -43.53 -43.73 -72.00
C GLY A 14 -44.74 -42.78 -72.03
N GLU A 15 -45.46 -42.62 -70.91
CA GLU A 15 -46.57 -41.65 -70.76
C GLU A 15 -46.15 -40.33 -70.08
N ARG A 16 -46.89 -39.25 -70.35
CA ARG A 16 -47.02 -38.06 -69.48
C ARG A 16 -48.25 -37.23 -69.83
N THR A 17 -49.00 -36.77 -68.83
CA THR A 17 -50.13 -35.82 -68.95
C THR A 17 -50.08 -34.73 -67.89
N MET A 18 -50.75 -33.60 -68.19
CA MET A 18 -50.74 -32.29 -67.55
C MET A 18 -52.12 -31.64 -67.84
N GLU A 19 -52.66 -30.63 -67.17
CA GLU A 19 -52.50 -29.97 -65.85
C GLU A 19 -53.68 -28.96 -65.72
N ASN A 20 -54.09 -28.51 -64.52
CA ASN A 20 -54.94 -27.32 -64.21
C ASN A 20 -55.28 -27.36 -62.69
N ASP A 21 -54.83 -26.51 -61.76
CA ASP A 21 -54.69 -25.03 -61.64
C ASP A 21 -55.88 -24.33 -60.93
N VAL A 22 -55.65 -23.87 -59.69
CA VAL A 22 -56.40 -22.79 -59.01
C VAL A 22 -55.47 -22.05 -58.02
N LEU A 23 -55.21 -20.76 -58.32
CA LEU A 23 -54.92 -19.62 -57.42
C LEU A 23 -54.10 -19.81 -56.12
N THR A 24 -52.96 -19.11 -56.03
CA THR A 24 -52.32 -18.73 -54.75
C THR A 24 -51.90 -17.25 -54.75
N PRO A 25 -51.92 -16.56 -53.58
CA PRO A 25 -51.38 -15.20 -53.50
C PRO A 25 -49.86 -15.25 -53.71
N LYS A 26 -49.31 -14.29 -54.47
CA LYS A 26 -47.85 -14.07 -54.56
C LYS A 26 -47.30 -13.54 -53.23
N VAL A 27 -47.23 -14.41 -52.23
CA VAL A 27 -46.25 -14.26 -51.16
C VAL A 27 -44.89 -14.26 -51.84
N ARG A 28 -44.27 -13.09 -51.94
CA ARG A 28 -42.85 -12.99 -52.31
C ARG A 28 -42.11 -13.72 -51.20
N LYS A 29 -41.73 -14.97 -51.46
CA LYS A 29 -40.89 -15.77 -50.58
C LYS A 29 -39.57 -15.03 -50.47
N ILE A 30 -39.43 -14.22 -49.42
CA ILE A 30 -38.18 -13.55 -49.08
C ILE A 30 -37.18 -14.70 -48.93
N ALA A 31 -36.20 -14.74 -49.82
CA ALA A 31 -35.17 -15.75 -49.75
C ALA A 31 -34.37 -15.53 -48.45
N ARG A 32 -33.58 -16.52 -48.04
CA ARG A 32 -32.63 -16.34 -46.93
C ARG A 32 -31.45 -15.50 -47.42
N ASP A 33 -31.75 -14.27 -47.81
CA ASP A 33 -30.79 -13.31 -48.34
C ASP A 33 -29.99 -12.73 -47.18
N ASP A 34 -28.67 -12.60 -47.38
CA ASP A 34 -27.77 -12.03 -46.39
C ASP A 34 -28.04 -10.53 -46.26
N ILE A 35 -28.60 -10.14 -45.12
CA ILE A 35 -28.89 -8.74 -44.79
C ILE A 35 -27.58 -8.08 -44.35
N ASN A 36 -27.20 -7.02 -45.05
CA ASN A 36 -26.06 -6.17 -44.69
C ASN A 36 -26.59 -4.95 -43.93
N ILE A 37 -26.08 -4.69 -42.73
CA ILE A 37 -26.42 -3.50 -41.93
C ILE A 37 -25.15 -2.72 -41.67
N LYS A 38 -25.18 -1.42 -41.95
CA LYS A 38 -24.08 -0.50 -41.68
C LYS A 38 -24.25 0.11 -40.29
N VAL A 39 -23.18 0.13 -39.50
CA VAL A 39 -23.12 0.74 -38.17
C VAL A 39 -22.19 1.95 -38.23
N HIS A 40 -22.76 3.13 -37.99
CA HIS A 40 -22.08 4.42 -37.97
C HIS A 40 -21.65 4.79 -36.55
N TYR A 41 -20.56 5.56 -36.44
CA TYR A 41 -20.01 6.05 -35.17
C TYR A 41 -19.84 7.56 -35.28
N VAL A 42 -20.85 8.31 -34.83
CA VAL A 42 -20.99 9.74 -35.13
C VAL A 42 -20.97 10.60 -33.88
N ASP A 43 -20.64 11.88 -34.03
CA ASP A 43 -20.82 12.89 -32.98
C ASP A 43 -22.29 13.33 -32.85
N SER A 44 -22.57 14.23 -31.91
CA SER A 44 -23.91 14.80 -31.70
C SER A 44 -24.46 15.63 -32.87
N LEU A 45 -23.64 15.93 -33.88
CA LEU A 45 -24.02 16.62 -35.12
C LEU A 45 -24.20 15.65 -36.29
N GLY A 46 -24.02 14.34 -36.07
CA GLY A 46 -24.14 13.30 -37.10
C GLY A 46 -22.90 13.12 -37.98
N LYS A 47 -21.77 13.74 -37.64
CA LYS A 47 -20.51 13.60 -38.37
C LYS A 47 -19.77 12.33 -37.92
N ASP A 48 -19.32 11.49 -38.85
CA ASP A 48 -18.52 10.29 -38.53
C ASP A 48 -17.23 10.66 -37.77
N ILE A 49 -17.02 10.04 -36.61
CA ILE A 49 -15.80 10.12 -35.78
C ILE A 49 -14.79 9.05 -36.21
N THR A 50 -15.28 7.88 -36.64
CA THR A 50 -14.45 6.78 -37.16
C THR A 50 -15.21 6.02 -38.24
N GLN A 51 -14.51 5.16 -38.98
CA GLN A 51 -15.09 4.47 -40.12
C GLN A 51 -16.28 3.56 -39.71
N PRO A 52 -17.40 3.63 -40.44
CA PRO A 52 -18.54 2.75 -40.19
C PRO A 52 -18.18 1.29 -40.44
N THR A 53 -18.95 0.38 -39.86
CA THR A 53 -18.69 -1.07 -39.93
C THR A 53 -19.93 -1.77 -40.48
N THR A 54 -19.75 -2.57 -41.53
CA THR A 54 -20.86 -3.36 -42.10
C THR A 54 -20.87 -4.76 -41.50
N ILE A 55 -21.95 -5.11 -40.83
CA ILE A 55 -22.22 -6.46 -40.33
C ILE A 55 -23.18 -7.20 -41.27
N LYS A 56 -23.08 -8.53 -41.31
CA LYS A 56 -23.87 -9.41 -42.18
C LYS A 56 -24.47 -10.56 -41.38
N GLY A 57 -25.68 -10.97 -41.74
CA GLY A 57 -26.37 -12.12 -41.15
C GLY A 57 -27.64 -12.44 -41.94
N HIS A 58 -28.24 -13.61 -41.72
CA HIS A 58 -29.46 -13.97 -42.45
C HIS A 58 -30.68 -13.25 -41.87
N TYR A 59 -31.72 -13.09 -42.69
CA TYR A 59 -32.96 -12.44 -42.25
C TYR A 59 -33.53 -13.04 -40.95
N LEU A 60 -33.81 -12.16 -39.98
CA LEU A 60 -34.25 -12.44 -38.59
C LEU A 60 -33.22 -13.08 -37.64
N ASP A 61 -31.97 -13.32 -38.06
CA ASP A 61 -30.91 -13.73 -37.13
C ASP A 61 -30.70 -12.64 -36.06
N LYS A 62 -30.22 -13.04 -34.87
CA LYS A 62 -29.84 -12.10 -33.82
C LYS A 62 -28.68 -11.22 -34.30
N LEU A 63 -28.85 -9.91 -34.15
CA LEU A 63 -27.83 -8.92 -34.48
C LEU A 63 -26.95 -8.64 -33.26
N ASP A 64 -25.64 -8.70 -33.45
CA ASP A 64 -24.67 -8.25 -32.46
C ASP A 64 -24.08 -6.91 -32.90
N ILE A 65 -24.11 -5.91 -32.01
CA ILE A 65 -23.69 -4.54 -32.33
C ILE A 65 -22.19 -4.42 -32.00
N PRO A 66 -21.34 -3.98 -32.95
CA PRO A 66 -19.93 -3.72 -32.70
C PRO A 66 -19.73 -2.43 -31.90
N TRP A 67 -20.01 -2.47 -30.60
CA TRP A 67 -19.73 -1.36 -29.68
C TRP A 67 -18.24 -1.01 -29.68
N LYS A 68 -17.89 0.27 -29.66
CA LYS A 68 -16.50 0.75 -29.66
C LYS A 68 -16.25 1.73 -28.52
N GLU A 69 -15.16 1.53 -27.79
CA GLU A 69 -14.52 2.60 -27.02
C GLU A 69 -13.76 3.50 -28.00
N ILE A 70 -14.02 4.80 -27.97
CA ILE A 70 -13.39 5.79 -28.86
C ILE A 70 -12.63 6.81 -28.00
N PRO A 71 -11.34 7.09 -28.28
CA PRO A 71 -10.57 8.08 -27.54
C PRO A 71 -11.22 9.47 -27.55
N GLY A 72 -11.47 10.02 -26.36
CA GLY A 72 -12.08 11.34 -26.15
C GLY A 72 -13.61 11.34 -26.09
N TYR A 73 -14.28 10.19 -26.20
CA TYR A 73 -15.74 10.11 -26.33
C TYR A 73 -16.39 9.08 -25.41
N VAL A 74 -17.66 9.31 -25.08
CA VAL A 74 -18.57 8.34 -24.44
C VAL A 74 -19.78 8.11 -25.34
N LEU A 75 -20.24 6.86 -25.43
CA LEU A 75 -21.50 6.53 -26.11
C LEU A 75 -22.67 7.23 -25.39
N SER A 76 -23.38 8.11 -26.09
CA SER A 76 -24.47 8.91 -25.53
C SER A 76 -25.84 8.33 -25.87
N SER A 77 -26.05 7.86 -27.10
CA SER A 77 -27.32 7.28 -27.55
C SER A 77 -27.15 6.39 -28.78
N VAL A 78 -28.24 5.69 -29.14
CA VAL A 78 -28.31 4.88 -30.38
C VAL A 78 -29.56 5.25 -31.16
N THR A 79 -29.39 5.57 -32.43
CA THR A 79 -30.48 5.84 -33.38
C THR A 79 -30.64 4.66 -34.33
N ASN A 80 -31.88 4.37 -34.74
CA ASN A 80 -32.25 3.21 -35.57
C ASN A 80 -31.82 1.85 -34.96
N PHE A 81 -31.88 1.72 -33.63
CA PHE A 81 -31.55 0.48 -32.93
C PHE A 81 -32.46 -0.69 -33.35
N GLN A 82 -31.85 -1.85 -33.61
CA GLN A 82 -32.54 -3.11 -33.90
C GLN A 82 -31.75 -4.30 -33.34
N GLN A 83 -32.46 -5.36 -32.94
CA GLN A 83 -31.86 -6.56 -32.32
C GLN A 83 -31.72 -7.75 -33.28
N THR A 84 -32.21 -7.62 -34.51
CA THR A 84 -32.21 -8.69 -35.52
C THR A 84 -31.89 -8.15 -36.92
N PHE A 85 -31.45 -9.03 -37.81
CA PHE A 85 -31.16 -8.73 -39.21
C PHE A 85 -32.46 -8.53 -40.00
N ILE A 86 -32.97 -7.30 -39.98
CA ILE A 86 -34.09 -6.80 -40.79
C ILE A 86 -33.53 -5.68 -41.70
N PRO A 87 -33.98 -5.55 -42.97
CA PRO A 87 -33.50 -4.51 -43.87
C PRO A 87 -33.54 -3.11 -43.27
N ASN A 88 -32.40 -2.42 -43.25
CA ASN A 88 -32.24 -1.05 -42.78
C ASN A 88 -31.25 -0.35 -43.72
N SER A 89 -31.76 0.51 -44.60
CA SER A 89 -30.98 1.24 -45.61
C SER A 89 -30.04 2.28 -45.01
N ASP A 90 -30.48 2.89 -43.91
CA ASP A 90 -29.86 4.06 -43.29
C ASP A 90 -28.80 3.59 -42.26
N GLY A 91 -28.96 2.37 -41.75
CA GLY A 91 -28.07 1.75 -40.78
C GLY A 91 -28.43 2.10 -39.34
N ILE A 92 -27.55 1.67 -38.42
CA ILE A 92 -27.61 1.97 -36.99
C ILE A 92 -26.58 3.05 -36.70
N TYR A 93 -26.95 4.10 -35.96
CA TYR A 93 -26.02 5.16 -35.58
C TYR A 93 -25.73 5.09 -34.08
N LEU A 94 -24.47 4.81 -33.74
CA LEU A 94 -23.95 4.97 -32.38
C LEU A 94 -23.48 6.41 -32.23
N VAL A 95 -24.18 7.19 -31.40
CA VAL A 95 -23.94 8.63 -31.21
C VAL A 95 -23.08 8.84 -29.97
N TYR A 96 -21.97 9.54 -30.13
CA TYR A 96 -20.97 9.76 -29.10
C TYR A 96 -20.87 11.23 -28.71
N ALA A 97 -20.72 11.50 -27.42
CA ALA A 97 -20.43 12.82 -26.87
C ALA A 97 -18.94 12.92 -26.52
N SER A 98 -18.30 14.03 -26.88
CA SER A 98 -16.92 14.32 -26.46
C SER A 98 -16.88 14.63 -24.96
N GLN A 99 -15.92 14.06 -24.24
CA GLN A 99 -15.79 14.26 -22.79
C GLN A 99 -14.34 14.25 -22.34
N LEU A 100 -14.00 15.21 -21.48
CA LEU A 100 -12.69 15.31 -20.85
C LEU A 100 -12.40 14.13 -19.92
N SER A 101 -11.13 13.77 -19.81
CA SER A 101 -10.64 12.85 -18.78
C SER A 101 -10.13 13.61 -17.56
N ALA A 102 -9.92 12.88 -16.46
CA ALA A 102 -9.15 13.33 -15.32
C ALA A 102 -7.68 12.85 -15.47
N PRO A 103 -6.71 13.60 -14.90
CA PRO A 103 -5.30 13.24 -14.99
C PRO A 103 -4.97 11.96 -14.23
N VAL A 104 -3.86 11.34 -14.61
CA VAL A 104 -3.16 10.33 -13.80
C VAL A 104 -1.99 11.00 -13.12
N ILE A 105 -1.92 10.90 -11.79
CA ILE A 105 -0.83 11.48 -10.99
C ILE A 105 0.16 10.37 -10.65
N VAL A 106 1.45 10.60 -10.91
CA VAL A 106 2.53 9.68 -10.56
C VAL A 106 3.34 10.27 -9.43
N TYR A 107 3.40 9.53 -8.32
CA TYR A 107 4.19 9.87 -7.14
C TYR A 107 5.44 9.00 -7.06
N HIS A 108 6.57 9.64 -6.71
CA HIS A 108 7.82 8.97 -6.42
C HIS A 108 8.18 9.27 -4.97
N ARG A 109 8.17 8.25 -4.10
CA ARG A 109 8.35 8.41 -2.64
C ARG A 109 9.53 7.60 -2.11
N ASN A 110 10.12 8.06 -1.01
CA ASN A 110 11.02 7.23 -0.23
C ASN A 110 10.26 6.25 0.69
N THR A 111 11.00 5.38 1.40
CA THR A 111 10.47 4.45 2.40
C THR A 111 9.70 5.10 3.56
N ASP A 112 9.91 6.40 3.78
CA ASP A 112 9.27 7.18 4.86
C ASP A 112 7.98 7.89 4.37
N GLY A 113 7.61 7.69 3.09
CA GLY A 113 6.44 8.32 2.46
C GLY A 113 6.67 9.75 1.93
N ASN A 114 7.89 10.29 2.06
CA ASN A 114 8.23 11.62 1.55
C ASN A 114 8.44 11.59 0.03
N LEU A 115 8.00 12.63 -0.68
CA LEU A 115 8.27 12.77 -2.12
C LEU A 115 9.78 12.97 -2.37
N ILE A 116 10.31 12.29 -3.39
CA ILE A 116 11.71 12.45 -3.84
C ILE A 116 11.83 13.21 -5.17
N SER A 117 10.70 13.48 -5.83
CA SER A 117 10.57 14.38 -6.98
C SER A 117 9.21 15.07 -6.91
N ASP A 118 9.02 16.11 -7.72
CA ASP A 118 7.68 16.66 -7.95
C ASP A 118 6.72 15.59 -8.52
N PRO A 119 5.42 15.63 -8.19
CA PRO A 119 4.42 14.74 -8.78
C PRO A 119 4.28 14.97 -10.28
N GLN A 120 4.28 13.89 -11.07
CA GLN A 120 4.09 13.97 -12.51
C GLN A 120 2.60 13.87 -12.86
N TYR A 121 2.11 14.73 -13.76
CA TYR A 121 0.74 14.72 -14.22
C TYR A 121 0.68 14.24 -15.67
N LEU A 122 0.11 13.06 -15.89
CA LEU A 122 -0.23 12.60 -17.23
C LEU A 122 -1.64 13.07 -17.59
N ILE A 123 -1.77 13.65 -18.78
CA ILE A 123 -3.03 14.17 -19.32
C ILE A 123 -3.23 13.54 -20.70
N GLY A 124 -4.46 13.13 -21.01
CA GLY A 124 -4.81 12.56 -22.31
C GLY A 124 -6.31 12.49 -22.52
N GLU A 125 -6.71 12.04 -23.71
CA GLU A 125 -8.12 11.86 -24.06
C GLU A 125 -8.74 10.69 -23.28
N LEU A 126 -10.02 10.78 -22.95
CA LEU A 126 -10.76 9.69 -22.30
C LEU A 126 -10.62 8.37 -23.08
N ASN A 127 -10.52 7.22 -22.39
CA ASN A 127 -10.27 5.88 -22.98
C ASN A 127 -8.89 5.70 -23.67
N ARG A 128 -8.08 6.76 -23.83
CA ARG A 128 -6.72 6.63 -24.38
C ARG A 128 -5.82 5.94 -23.37
N LYS A 129 -4.93 5.06 -23.84
CA LYS A 129 -3.98 4.35 -22.98
C LYS A 129 -2.88 5.29 -22.45
N PHE A 130 -2.42 5.02 -21.23
CA PHE A 130 -1.22 5.60 -20.63
C PHE A 130 -0.28 4.49 -20.13
N ASP A 131 0.99 4.85 -19.96
CA ASP A 131 2.05 4.04 -19.37
C ASP A 131 2.88 4.93 -18.44
N THR A 132 3.33 4.40 -17.30
CA THR A 132 4.14 5.09 -16.30
C THR A 132 5.44 4.35 -16.07
N LYS A 133 6.48 5.08 -15.69
CA LYS A 133 7.82 4.53 -15.46
C LYS A 133 8.39 5.05 -14.13
N PRO A 134 9.30 4.30 -13.49
CA PRO A 134 10.10 4.85 -12.41
C PRO A 134 11.00 5.97 -12.94
N LEU A 135 11.41 6.89 -12.08
CA LEU A 135 12.51 7.83 -12.35
C LEU A 135 13.76 7.07 -12.79
N ASP A 136 14.28 7.35 -13.99
CA ASP A 136 15.46 6.68 -14.55
C ASP A 136 16.69 6.84 -13.63
N GLU A 137 16.88 8.05 -13.10
CA GLU A 137 17.97 8.42 -12.17
C GLU A 137 17.97 7.57 -10.88
N ALA A 138 16.78 7.30 -10.33
CA ALA A 138 16.59 6.60 -9.06
C ALA A 138 16.20 5.13 -9.22
N ASN A 139 16.11 4.60 -10.45
CA ASN A 139 15.61 3.25 -10.74
C ASN A 139 16.41 2.15 -10.01
N HIS A 140 17.69 2.39 -9.71
CA HIS A 140 18.53 1.47 -8.94
C HIS A 140 18.20 1.41 -7.44
N PHE A 141 17.41 2.35 -6.92
CA PHE A 141 16.85 2.35 -5.57
C PHE A 141 15.41 1.83 -5.51
N LEU A 142 14.80 1.46 -6.65
CA LEU A 142 13.40 1.09 -6.72
C LEU A 142 13.11 -0.20 -5.94
N ILE A 143 12.16 -0.14 -5.00
CA ILE A 143 11.70 -1.30 -4.20
C ILE A 143 10.22 -1.63 -4.41
N HIS A 144 9.41 -0.69 -4.89
CA HIS A 144 8.01 -0.92 -5.20
C HIS A 144 7.61 -0.22 -6.50
N SER A 145 6.86 -0.93 -7.34
CA SER A 145 6.21 -0.40 -8.54
C SER A 145 4.70 -0.66 -8.47
N PRO A 146 3.86 0.16 -9.12
CA PRO A 146 2.43 -0.08 -9.20
C PRO A 146 2.12 -1.44 -9.83
N LYS A 147 1.09 -2.13 -9.31
CA LYS A 147 0.62 -3.43 -9.85
C LYS A 147 0.23 -3.37 -11.34
N LYS A 148 -0.18 -2.19 -11.81
CA LYS A 148 -0.48 -1.88 -13.21
C LYS A 148 0.04 -0.48 -13.53
N ALA A 149 1.31 -0.40 -13.94
CA ALA A 149 1.94 0.83 -14.44
C ALA A 149 1.38 1.31 -15.79
N ASN A 150 0.30 0.73 -16.29
CA ASN A 150 -0.43 1.18 -17.47
C ASN A 150 -1.93 1.04 -17.26
N GLY A 151 -2.69 1.80 -18.04
CA GLY A 151 -4.14 1.86 -17.94
C GLY A 151 -4.75 2.67 -19.07
N GLN A 152 -5.95 3.19 -18.83
CA GLN A 152 -6.60 4.17 -19.70
C GLN A 152 -6.98 5.41 -18.88
N PHE A 153 -6.98 6.58 -19.50
CA PHE A 153 -7.56 7.78 -18.90
C PHE A 153 -9.07 7.60 -18.69
N THR A 154 -9.56 7.92 -17.49
CA THR A 154 -10.98 7.82 -17.12
C THR A 154 -11.50 9.19 -16.70
N GLN A 155 -12.79 9.30 -16.35
CA GLN A 155 -13.37 10.51 -15.76
C GLN A 155 -12.95 10.75 -14.29
N LYS A 156 -12.21 9.81 -13.68
CA LYS A 156 -11.75 9.90 -12.29
C LYS A 156 -10.24 10.00 -12.23
N VAL A 157 -9.73 10.81 -11.31
CA VAL A 157 -8.29 10.89 -11.01
C VAL A 157 -7.79 9.49 -10.65
N GLN A 158 -6.63 9.14 -11.18
CA GLN A 158 -5.93 7.89 -10.89
C GLN A 158 -4.56 8.21 -10.33
N GLU A 159 -4.08 7.39 -9.40
CA GLU A 159 -2.78 7.57 -8.76
C GLU A 159 -1.90 6.35 -9.04
N GLN A 160 -0.61 6.60 -9.27
CA GLN A 160 0.43 5.61 -9.47
C GLN A 160 1.58 5.95 -8.52
N GLU A 161 2.10 4.97 -7.79
CA GLU A 161 3.15 5.18 -6.80
C GLU A 161 4.35 4.25 -7.00
N TYR A 162 5.53 4.84 -7.10
CA TYR A 162 6.82 4.14 -7.07
C TYR A 162 7.53 4.47 -5.75
N VAL A 163 7.97 3.45 -5.03
CA VAL A 163 8.69 3.61 -3.75
C VAL A 163 10.15 3.21 -3.91
N TYR A 164 11.03 4.06 -3.38
CA TYR A 164 12.48 3.96 -3.51
C TYR A 164 13.14 3.86 -2.14
N ASN A 165 14.05 2.91 -1.98
CA ASN A 165 14.97 2.91 -0.85
C ASN A 165 16.16 3.85 -1.14
N VAL A 166 15.94 5.14 -0.95
CA VAL A 166 16.98 6.19 -1.08
C VAL A 166 17.95 6.22 0.10
N LEU A 167 17.83 5.30 1.06
CA LEU A 167 18.83 5.11 2.11
C LEU A 167 19.89 4.12 1.57
N PRO A 168 21.10 4.58 1.19
CA PRO A 168 22.16 3.72 0.67
C PRO A 168 22.78 2.89 1.80
N ILE A 169 22.02 1.99 2.43
CA ILE A 169 22.47 1.09 3.50
C ILE A 169 22.15 -0.37 3.18
N ARG A 170 23.03 -1.26 3.61
CA ARG A 170 22.87 -2.72 3.59
C ARG A 170 23.02 -3.30 4.99
N ASP A 171 22.44 -4.47 5.26
CA ASP A 171 22.70 -5.18 6.53
C ASP A 171 24.19 -5.46 6.72
N TYR A 172 24.69 -5.24 7.93
CA TYR A 172 26.08 -5.51 8.30
C TYR A 172 26.13 -6.56 9.42
N LYS A 173 26.68 -7.73 9.09
CA LYS A 173 26.73 -8.88 10.01
C LYS A 173 27.73 -8.61 11.14
N ILE A 174 27.27 -8.74 12.38
CA ILE A 174 28.08 -8.59 13.60
C ILE A 174 28.09 -9.87 14.44
N ASP A 175 29.10 -10.00 15.30
CA ASP A 175 29.14 -11.01 16.35
C ASP A 175 28.08 -10.75 17.44
N LYS A 176 27.50 -11.81 18.00
CA LYS A 176 26.50 -11.73 19.09
C LYS A 176 27.03 -11.06 20.37
N ASN A 177 28.35 -11.06 20.55
CA ASN A 177 29.06 -10.49 21.70
C ASN A 177 29.88 -9.26 21.30
N LEU A 178 29.44 -8.52 20.29
CA LEU A 178 30.00 -7.23 19.94
C LEU A 178 29.53 -6.16 20.93
N PHE A 179 30.49 -5.41 21.47
CA PHE A 179 30.28 -4.23 22.28
C PHE A 179 31.02 -3.03 21.67
N ILE A 180 30.52 -1.83 21.91
CA ILE A 180 31.07 -0.55 21.46
C ILE A 180 31.50 0.24 22.70
N GLU A 181 32.81 0.46 22.85
CA GLU A 181 33.38 1.37 23.85
C GLU A 181 33.46 2.79 23.28
N THR A 182 33.14 3.81 24.08
CA THR A 182 33.30 5.23 23.71
C THR A 182 34.66 5.79 24.13
N ASN A 183 35.37 6.40 23.19
CA ASN A 183 36.67 7.07 23.41
C ASN A 183 36.54 8.58 23.63
N ASN A 184 35.32 9.12 23.53
CA ASN A 184 34.96 10.50 23.93
C ASN A 184 33.47 10.53 24.32
N ASN A 185 32.90 11.69 24.65
CA ASN A 185 31.45 11.88 24.58
C ASN A 185 31.00 11.79 23.11
N VAL A 186 30.19 10.80 22.78
CA VAL A 186 29.85 10.44 21.39
C VAL A 186 28.40 10.80 21.06
N LYS A 187 28.19 11.37 19.87
CA LYS A 187 26.85 11.63 19.34
C LYS A 187 26.17 10.32 18.94
N VAL A 188 24.88 10.22 19.25
CA VAL A 188 24.01 9.13 18.83
C VAL A 188 22.80 9.67 18.08
N TYR A 189 22.20 8.83 17.26
CA TYR A 189 21.18 9.21 16.28
C TYR A 189 19.97 8.27 16.40
N ASN A 190 18.77 8.78 16.10
CA ASN A 190 17.55 7.96 16.13
C ASN A 190 17.50 6.90 15.01
N GLN A 191 18.21 7.13 13.91
CA GLN A 191 18.35 6.22 12.77
C GLN A 191 19.67 6.45 12.02
N PRO A 192 20.16 5.47 11.22
CA PRO A 192 21.29 5.66 10.31
C PRO A 192 21.08 6.82 9.33
N LEU A 193 22.16 7.37 8.79
CA LEU A 193 22.18 8.50 7.83
C LEU A 193 21.59 9.84 8.35
N ASN A 194 21.01 9.89 9.56
CA ASN A 194 20.50 11.15 10.08
C ASN A 194 21.66 12.13 10.37
N LYS A 195 21.51 13.37 9.93
CA LYS A 195 22.47 14.46 10.15
C LYS A 195 22.31 15.14 11.51
N VAL A 196 21.14 15.00 12.13
CA VAL A 196 20.82 15.59 13.44
C VAL A 196 20.98 14.52 14.52
N PRO A 197 21.92 14.68 15.47
CA PRO A 197 22.04 13.76 16.60
C PRO A 197 20.90 13.97 17.60
N LEU A 198 20.69 12.97 18.45
CA LEU A 198 19.92 13.11 19.68
C LEU A 198 20.59 14.14 20.60
N GLU A 199 19.78 14.82 21.40
CA GLU A 199 20.22 15.86 22.35
C GLU A 199 21.24 15.32 23.37
N LYS A 200 21.03 14.09 23.86
CA LYS A 200 21.92 13.41 24.80
C LYS A 200 22.97 12.59 24.05
N THR A 201 24.24 12.80 24.43
CA THR A 201 25.39 12.01 23.97
C THR A 201 25.62 10.80 24.86
N LEU A 202 26.35 9.80 24.37
CA LEU A 202 26.88 8.73 25.22
C LEU A 202 28.18 9.18 25.88
N PRO A 203 28.32 9.09 27.23
CA PRO A 203 29.52 9.53 27.92
C PRO A 203 30.78 8.76 27.52
N TYR A 204 31.94 9.41 27.66
CA TYR A 204 33.27 8.80 27.57
C TYR A 204 33.43 7.55 28.46
N GLY A 205 34.15 6.54 27.96
CA GLY A 205 34.51 5.33 28.71
C GLY A 205 33.36 4.34 28.92
N THR A 206 32.18 4.59 28.35
CA THR A 206 31.03 3.67 28.46
C THR A 206 31.13 2.55 27.41
N THR A 207 30.62 1.36 27.74
CA THR A 207 30.66 0.19 26.85
C THR A 207 29.25 -0.37 26.67
N TRP A 208 28.79 -0.45 25.42
CA TRP A 208 27.40 -0.75 25.05
C TRP A 208 27.32 -1.99 24.17
N LYS A 209 26.31 -2.85 24.36
CA LYS A 209 26.10 -4.01 23.48
C LYS A 209 25.56 -3.56 22.12
N ALA A 210 26.14 -4.06 21.03
CA ALA A 210 25.58 -3.92 19.69
C ALA A 210 24.58 -5.05 19.41
N TYR A 211 23.36 -4.71 19.02
CA TYR A 211 22.29 -5.68 18.74
C TYR A 211 22.16 -6.01 17.25
N ARG A 212 22.44 -5.04 16.39
CA ARG A 212 22.53 -5.17 14.93
C ARG A 212 23.41 -4.05 14.36
N ALA A 213 23.78 -4.16 13.09
CA ALA A 213 24.41 -3.06 12.37
C ALA A 213 23.94 -3.00 10.91
N VAL A 214 24.06 -1.82 10.31
CA VAL A 214 23.92 -1.60 8.87
C VAL A 214 25.16 -0.85 8.37
N GLN A 215 25.45 -0.92 7.07
CA GLN A 215 26.59 -0.25 6.46
C GLN A 215 26.15 0.61 5.28
N GLU A 216 26.61 1.86 5.25
CA GLU A 216 26.46 2.77 4.13
C GLU A 216 27.21 2.26 2.89
N THR A 217 26.54 2.15 1.74
CA THR A 217 27.10 1.53 0.53
C THR A 217 28.07 2.43 -0.24
N TYR A 218 28.05 3.74 0.02
CA TYR A 218 28.85 4.74 -0.72
C TYR A 218 30.17 5.12 -0.04
N ASN A 219 30.27 5.03 1.29
CA ASN A 219 31.48 5.34 2.06
C ASN A 219 31.92 4.22 3.03
N ASN A 220 31.17 3.10 3.10
CA ASN A 220 31.39 1.97 3.99
C ASN A 220 31.25 2.24 5.50
N THR A 221 30.69 3.38 5.93
CA THR A 221 30.39 3.70 7.34
C THR A 221 29.44 2.66 7.93
N VAL A 222 29.83 2.05 9.05
CA VAL A 222 28.99 1.06 9.76
C VAL A 222 28.25 1.76 10.90
N TRP A 223 26.93 1.61 10.95
CA TRP A 223 26.09 2.07 12.04
C TRP A 223 25.74 0.92 12.96
N TYR A 224 26.10 1.01 14.23
CA TYR A 224 25.74 0.01 15.24
C TYR A 224 24.48 0.47 15.98
N ASN A 225 23.52 -0.42 16.16
CA ASN A 225 22.34 -0.18 17.00
C ASN A 225 22.61 -0.70 18.42
N LEU A 226 22.46 0.19 19.40
CA LEU A 226 22.72 -0.08 20.82
C LEU A 226 21.44 -0.40 21.61
N GLY A 227 20.33 -0.62 20.90
CA GLY A 227 18.99 -0.82 21.46
C GLY A 227 18.03 0.29 21.02
N GLY A 228 16.77 -0.08 20.76
CA GLY A 228 15.72 0.84 20.33
C GLY A 228 16.15 1.76 19.19
N ASN A 229 15.94 3.06 19.37
CA ASN A 229 16.31 4.12 18.45
C ASN A 229 17.65 4.77 18.82
N THR A 230 18.66 3.99 19.25
CA THR A 230 20.01 4.50 19.53
C THR A 230 21.02 3.92 18.55
N TRP A 231 21.53 4.77 17.66
CA TRP A 231 22.51 4.41 16.64
C TRP A 231 23.78 5.24 16.74
N ILE A 232 24.91 4.60 16.43
CA ILE A 232 26.25 5.19 16.51
C ILE A 232 27.03 4.83 15.23
N PRO A 233 27.46 5.81 14.41
CA PRO A 233 28.25 5.53 13.21
C PRO A 233 29.71 5.26 13.58
N SER A 234 30.38 4.44 12.77
CA SER A 234 31.79 4.08 12.93
C SER A 234 32.79 5.23 12.74
N THR A 235 32.28 6.41 12.36
CA THR A 235 33.03 7.67 12.25
C THR A 235 33.12 8.44 13.57
N GLU A 236 32.28 8.12 14.56
CA GLU A 236 32.39 8.69 15.90
C GLU A 236 33.59 8.12 16.68
N SER A 237 33.93 8.75 17.80
CA SER A 237 35.05 8.34 18.66
C SER A 237 34.74 7.05 19.44
N ILE A 238 34.73 5.90 18.77
CA ILE A 238 34.38 4.59 19.34
C ILE A 238 35.43 3.50 19.11
N LYS A 239 35.33 2.39 19.85
CA LYS A 239 36.13 1.18 19.71
C LYS A 239 35.27 -0.08 19.80
N PRO A 240 35.04 -0.79 18.68
CA PRO A 240 34.41 -2.11 18.69
C PRO A 240 35.26 -3.15 19.46
N LYS A 241 34.61 -3.97 20.29
CA LYS A 241 35.23 -5.04 21.11
C LYS A 241 34.39 -6.31 21.10
N ILE A 242 35.03 -7.47 20.95
CA ILE A 242 34.39 -8.78 21.14
C ILE A 242 34.67 -9.29 22.56
N ILE A 243 33.62 -9.47 23.36
CA ILE A 243 33.75 -9.97 24.74
C ILE A 243 33.43 -11.48 24.76
N LYS A 244 34.48 -12.30 24.78
CA LYS A 244 34.36 -13.78 24.68
C LYS A 244 34.05 -14.50 26.00
N GLN A 245 34.34 -13.87 27.13
CA GLN A 245 34.03 -14.39 28.47
C GLN A 245 33.34 -13.29 29.28
N ILE A 246 32.10 -13.55 29.68
CA ILE A 246 31.45 -12.84 30.77
C ILE A 246 31.89 -13.56 32.04
N SER A 247 32.99 -13.12 32.67
CA SER A 247 33.21 -13.51 34.05
C SER A 247 32.33 -12.61 34.92
N THR A 248 31.46 -13.21 35.72
CA THR A 248 30.51 -12.50 36.62
C THR A 248 31.22 -11.58 37.63
N ARG A 249 32.54 -11.73 37.78
CA ARG A 249 33.39 -10.86 38.61
C ARG A 249 33.99 -9.66 37.87
N GLN A 250 34.03 -9.65 36.53
CA GLN A 250 34.53 -8.52 35.73
C GLN A 250 33.42 -7.55 35.26
N GLU A 251 32.16 -8.00 35.19
CA GLU A 251 31.02 -7.08 34.96
C GLU A 251 30.96 -5.95 36.01
N MET A 252 31.30 -6.27 37.27
CA MET A 252 31.33 -5.29 38.37
C MET A 252 32.65 -4.50 38.52
N LEU A 253 33.61 -4.60 37.59
CA LEU A 253 34.93 -3.96 37.75
C LEU A 253 35.46 -3.21 36.53
N LYS A 254 34.77 -3.24 35.37
CA LYS A 254 35.21 -2.54 34.14
C LYS A 254 34.09 -1.90 33.32
N SER A 255 32.96 -1.60 33.95
CA SER A 255 32.01 -0.61 33.44
C SER A 255 32.21 0.69 34.25
N PRO A 256 32.09 1.90 33.69
CA PRO A 256 32.09 3.13 34.48
C PRO A 256 30.90 3.22 35.46
N LEU A 257 29.87 2.39 35.24
CA LEU A 257 28.80 2.15 36.20
C LEU A 257 29.26 1.38 37.44
N ALA A 258 30.39 0.67 37.41
CA ALA A 258 30.68 -0.42 38.34
C ALA A 258 31.50 -0.03 39.58
N GLU A 259 32.45 0.92 39.45
CA GLU A 259 33.03 1.59 40.63
C GLU A 259 32.04 2.55 41.32
N THR A 260 30.88 2.79 40.69
CA THR A 260 29.75 3.54 41.25
C THR A 260 28.49 2.66 41.49
N ALA A 261 28.55 1.34 41.25
CA ALA A 261 27.38 0.45 41.21
C ALA A 261 26.77 0.13 42.58
N SER A 262 27.46 0.45 43.68
CA SER A 262 26.83 0.48 45.00
C SER A 262 25.81 1.63 45.14
N ASN A 263 25.84 2.61 44.22
CA ASN A 263 24.99 3.80 44.22
C ASN A 263 24.52 4.18 42.79
N ILE A 264 24.09 3.24 41.94
CA ILE A 264 23.25 3.59 40.77
C ILE A 264 21.83 3.90 41.29
N SER A 265 21.73 5.02 42.00
CA SER A 265 20.46 5.73 42.04
C SER A 265 20.27 6.31 40.64
N TYR A 266 19.16 5.97 39.99
CA TYR A 266 18.62 6.83 38.96
C TYR A 266 18.18 8.12 39.67
N THR A 267 19.12 9.04 39.93
CA THR A 267 18.86 10.36 40.53
C THR A 267 18.17 11.25 39.51
N TYR A 268 16.95 10.86 39.16
CA TYR A 268 15.97 11.76 38.59
C TYR A 268 15.74 12.86 39.62
N SER A 269 16.17 14.07 39.30
CA SER A 269 15.95 15.23 40.14
C SER A 269 14.47 15.61 40.09
N VAL A 270 13.91 15.93 41.26
CA VAL A 270 12.58 16.53 41.35
C VAL A 270 12.70 17.95 40.81
N ILE A 271 12.08 18.22 39.66
CA ILE A 271 12.08 19.54 39.02
C ILE A 271 10.89 20.39 39.45
N ASP A 272 9.80 19.75 39.87
CA ASP A 272 8.61 20.39 40.42
C ASP A 272 7.92 19.46 41.43
N SER A 273 7.21 20.01 42.41
CA SER A 273 6.44 19.24 43.37
C SER A 273 5.27 20.03 43.93
N MET A 274 4.12 19.36 44.04
CA MET A 274 2.88 19.93 44.55
C MET A 274 2.35 19.09 45.72
N ASP A 275 2.19 19.71 46.90
CA ASP A 275 1.53 19.09 48.04
C ASP A 275 0.03 18.90 47.76
N ILE A 276 -0.48 17.69 48.01
CA ILE A 276 -1.85 17.26 47.72
C ILE A 276 -2.60 16.86 49.00
N ASN A 277 -1.92 16.18 49.92
CA ASN A 277 -2.37 15.77 51.26
C ASN A 277 -3.83 15.27 51.32
N ARG A 278 -4.19 14.29 50.47
CA ARG A 278 -5.55 13.73 50.41
C ARG A 278 -5.55 12.23 50.07
N SER A 279 -6.60 11.53 50.52
CA SER A 279 -6.88 10.16 50.06
C SER A 279 -7.37 10.17 48.61
N VAL A 280 -6.82 9.27 47.79
CA VAL A 280 -7.27 9.01 46.41
C VAL A 280 -7.34 7.51 46.15
N LYS A 281 -8.11 7.14 45.13
CA LYS A 281 -8.29 5.74 44.73
C LYS A 281 -7.26 5.33 43.67
N VAL A 282 -6.71 4.13 43.80
CA VAL A 282 -5.88 3.48 42.78
C VAL A 282 -6.78 3.00 41.63
N MET A 283 -6.67 3.68 40.49
CA MET A 283 -7.45 3.44 39.27
C MET A 283 -6.87 2.26 38.47
N TYR A 284 -7.09 1.04 38.98
CA TYR A 284 -6.63 -0.19 38.35
C TYR A 284 -7.62 -1.34 38.62
N TYR A 285 -7.55 -2.43 37.85
CA TYR A 285 -8.47 -3.56 37.99
C TYR A 285 -8.45 -4.13 39.42
N SER A 286 -9.63 -4.37 40.00
CA SER A 286 -9.79 -4.70 41.43
C SER A 286 -9.24 -6.06 41.85
N ASP A 287 -8.84 -6.91 40.90
CA ASP A 287 -8.15 -8.18 41.08
C ASP A 287 -6.63 -8.10 40.86
N GLN A 288 -6.12 -6.94 40.43
CA GLN A 288 -4.72 -6.70 40.08
C GLN A 288 -4.05 -5.72 41.04
N TYR A 289 -2.72 -5.59 40.90
CA TYR A 289 -1.88 -4.77 41.78
C TYR A 289 -0.90 -3.91 40.97
N ILE A 290 -0.58 -2.73 41.49
CA ILE A 290 0.47 -1.84 40.96
C ILE A 290 1.75 -1.91 41.81
N THR A 291 2.90 -1.68 41.17
CA THR A 291 4.21 -1.66 41.83
C THR A 291 4.42 -0.40 42.66
N ALA A 292 4.80 -0.58 43.93
CA ALA A 292 5.29 0.48 44.80
C ALA A 292 6.83 0.55 44.76
N TRP A 293 7.37 1.76 44.92
CA TRP A 293 8.81 2.04 44.78
C TRP A 293 9.31 2.88 45.96
N LYS A 294 10.54 2.67 46.44
CA LYS A 294 11.10 3.48 47.55
C LYS A 294 11.47 4.90 47.14
N THR A 295 11.84 5.07 45.89
CA THR A 295 11.95 6.33 45.16
C THR A 295 11.46 6.07 43.73
N PRO A 296 11.07 7.09 42.95
CA PRO A 296 10.75 6.91 41.54
C PRO A 296 11.86 6.17 40.79
N TYR A 297 11.50 5.08 40.09
CA TYR A 297 12.45 4.17 39.41
C TYR A 297 13.59 3.57 40.27
N GLY A 298 13.48 3.65 41.61
CA GLY A 298 14.45 3.08 42.54
C GLY A 298 14.27 1.57 42.74
N ASP A 299 14.68 1.07 43.90
CA ASP A 299 14.45 -0.33 44.26
C ASP A 299 12.94 -0.63 44.35
N MET A 300 12.52 -1.68 43.66
CA MET A 300 11.23 -2.31 43.89
C MET A 300 11.28 -3.04 45.24
N ASP A 301 10.46 -2.62 46.20
CA ASP A 301 10.13 -3.49 47.33
C ASP A 301 9.06 -4.50 46.91
N ASN A 302 8.78 -5.49 47.76
CA ASN A 302 7.65 -6.40 47.59
C ASN A 302 6.28 -5.74 47.87
N GLN A 303 6.27 -4.46 48.31
CA GLN A 303 5.06 -3.69 48.54
C GLN A 303 4.27 -3.46 47.24
N ARG A 304 2.95 -3.67 47.28
CA ARG A 304 2.03 -3.58 46.14
C ARG A 304 0.70 -3.00 46.59
N TYR A 305 0.12 -2.10 45.81
CA TYR A 305 -1.23 -1.58 46.07
C TYR A 305 -2.24 -2.23 45.13
N ARG A 306 -3.40 -2.61 45.67
CA ARG A 306 -4.45 -3.27 44.90
C ARG A 306 -5.25 -2.25 44.09
N GLY A 307 -5.75 -2.62 42.92
CA GLY A 307 -6.74 -1.82 42.22
C GLY A 307 -7.97 -1.55 43.10
N GLU A 308 -8.56 -0.36 42.97
CA GLU A 308 -9.66 0.16 43.79
C GLU A 308 -9.31 0.44 45.27
N GLN A 309 -8.06 0.25 45.72
CA GLN A 309 -7.60 0.63 47.06
C GLN A 309 -7.54 2.15 47.23
N GLU A 310 -7.90 2.67 48.42
CA GLU A 310 -7.58 4.06 48.80
C GLU A 310 -6.16 4.16 49.38
N VAL A 311 -5.43 5.17 48.95
CA VAL A 311 -4.08 5.52 49.42
C VAL A 311 -4.01 7.02 49.71
N PHE A 312 -3.28 7.42 50.76
CA PHE A 312 -3.12 8.83 51.09
C PHE A 312 -1.90 9.41 50.36
N VAL A 313 -2.13 10.35 49.44
CA VAL A 313 -1.07 11.04 48.70
C VAL A 313 -0.69 12.30 49.46
N LYS A 314 0.56 12.36 49.92
CA LYS A 314 1.16 13.57 50.51
C LYS A 314 1.38 14.63 49.45
N LYS A 315 2.07 14.27 48.37
CA LYS A 315 2.44 15.19 47.29
C LYS A 315 2.69 14.47 45.98
N ILE A 316 2.65 15.23 44.91
CA ILE A 316 3.07 14.84 43.58
C ILE A 316 4.45 15.44 43.31
N VAL A 317 5.33 14.66 42.68
CA VAL A 317 6.64 15.11 42.21
C VAL A 317 6.75 14.87 40.71
N GLN A 318 7.19 15.89 39.97
CA GLN A 318 7.62 15.75 38.58
C GLN A 318 9.14 15.68 38.53
N LEU A 319 9.63 14.74 37.74
CA LEU A 319 11.05 14.48 37.56
C LEU A 319 11.60 15.14 36.29
N ASP A 320 12.92 15.31 36.19
CA ASP A 320 13.61 15.85 35.01
C ASP A 320 13.41 15.04 33.71
N ASN A 321 12.87 13.83 33.78
CA ASN A 321 12.42 13.03 32.64
C ASN A 321 10.93 13.25 32.28
N TYR A 322 10.29 14.25 32.89
CA TYR A 322 8.86 14.61 32.83
C TYR A 322 7.87 13.56 33.36
N SER A 323 8.33 12.45 33.92
CA SER A 323 7.45 11.51 34.64
C SER A 323 6.93 12.12 35.94
N VAL A 324 5.72 11.71 36.33
CA VAL A 324 4.99 12.28 37.46
C VAL A 324 4.61 11.16 38.43
N TRP A 325 4.96 11.34 39.69
CA TRP A 325 4.88 10.33 40.75
C TRP A 325 4.20 10.89 41.99
N ALA A 326 3.49 10.03 42.73
CA ALA A 326 2.89 10.37 44.02
C ALA A 326 3.70 9.79 45.16
N GLU A 327 4.12 10.62 46.12
CA GLU A 327 4.62 10.17 47.43
C GLU A 327 3.42 9.90 48.34
N LEU A 328 3.36 8.68 48.87
CA LEU A 328 2.31 8.22 49.78
C LEU A 328 2.70 8.48 51.24
N ASP A 329 1.73 8.41 52.15
CA ASP A 329 1.95 8.63 53.58
C ASP A 329 2.93 7.64 54.21
N ASP A 330 2.88 6.37 53.76
CA ASP A 330 3.79 5.27 54.10
C ASP A 330 5.22 5.41 53.52
N GLY A 331 5.48 6.44 52.70
CA GLY A 331 6.79 6.77 52.14
C GLY A 331 7.13 6.07 50.82
N TYR A 332 6.22 5.29 50.25
CA TYR A 332 6.40 4.73 48.90
C TYR A 332 5.91 5.67 47.80
N TYR A 333 6.37 5.39 46.59
CA TYR A 333 6.06 6.11 45.37
C TYR A 333 5.30 5.21 44.37
N ILE A 334 4.30 5.79 43.71
CA ILE A 334 3.59 5.19 42.57
C ILE A 334 3.44 6.20 41.43
N GLU A 335 3.40 5.73 40.19
CA GLU A 335 3.18 6.62 39.03
C GLU A 335 1.78 7.26 39.10
N SER A 336 1.70 8.57 38.94
CA SER A 336 0.44 9.34 39.14
C SER A 336 -0.68 8.91 38.19
N LYS A 337 -0.36 8.33 37.03
CA LYS A 337 -1.31 7.79 36.05
C LYS A 337 -2.23 6.69 36.61
N TYR A 338 -1.86 6.07 37.73
CA TYR A 338 -2.67 5.07 38.42
C TYR A 338 -3.59 5.66 39.50
N LEU A 339 -3.69 6.99 39.60
CA LEU A 339 -4.47 7.68 40.64
C LEU A 339 -5.44 8.68 40.03
N ASN A 340 -6.60 8.83 40.67
CA ASN A 340 -7.56 9.89 40.33
C ASN A 340 -7.24 11.17 41.12
N LEU A 341 -6.34 11.99 40.57
CA LEU A 341 -5.77 13.22 41.15
C LEU A 341 -6.45 14.48 40.61
#